data_AF-A0A6I2SQT8-F1
#
_entry.id   AF-A0A6I2SQT8-F1
#
_cell.length_a   1.000
_cell.length_b   1.000
_cell.length_c   1.000
_cell.angle_alpha   90.00
_cell.angle_beta   90.00
_cell.angle_gamma   90.00
#
_symmetry.space_group_name_H-M   'P 1'
#
loop_
_entity.id
_entity.type
_entity.pdbx_description
1 polymer ?
#
loop_
_entity_poly.entity_id
_entity_poly.type
_entity_poly.pdbx_seq_one_letter_code
_entity_poly.pdbx_strand_id
1 'polypeptide(L)'
;MSAFAASMKDLLYQGATANDMALFHGDKHLNRGIKCKDCHNKDIFPEKKFGAAKITMQTIAAGKHCGACHNGKRAFSVTGKCNVCHPNKSGDMIIYD
;
A
#
# COMPACT_ATOMS: atom_id res chain seq x y z
N MET A 1 0.17 11.81 -12.29
CA MET A 1 -0.06 11.10 -11.02
C MET A 1 0.34 12.08 -9.93
N SER A 2 -0.64 12.71 -9.29
CA SER A 2 -0.37 13.65 -8.19
C SER A 2 -0.46 12.88 -6.89
N ALA A 3 0.51 13.10 -6.00
CA ALA A 3 0.63 12.40 -4.73
C ALA A 3 0.76 13.43 -3.61
N PHE A 4 -0.07 13.31 -2.59
CA PHE A 4 0.08 14.04 -1.34
C PHE A 4 0.60 13.05 -0.29
N ALA A 5 1.84 13.24 0.15
CA ALA A 5 2.40 12.48 1.26
C ALA A 5 1.98 13.18 2.57
N ALA A 6 1.07 12.59 3.33
CA ALA A 6 0.65 13.11 4.64
C ALA A 6 1.73 12.90 5.72
N SER A 7 2.61 11.91 5.55
CA SER A 7 3.80 11.64 6.37
C SER A 7 4.70 10.64 5.65
N MET A 8 5.99 10.54 5.97
CA MET A 8 6.94 9.62 5.32
C MET A 8 6.56 8.13 5.43
N LYS A 9 5.57 7.78 6.25
CA LYS A 9 5.12 6.40 6.50
C LYS A 9 3.70 6.10 6.03
N ASP A 10 2.89 7.13 5.84
CA ASP A 10 1.50 6.99 5.41
C ASP A 10 1.38 7.48 3.97
N LEU A 11 1.06 6.54 3.09
CA LEU A 11 1.12 6.71 1.65
C LEU A 11 -0.25 6.51 1.04
N LEU A 12 -0.67 7.49 0.27
CA LEU A 12 -1.90 7.45 -0.50
C LEU A 12 -1.59 7.17 -1.97
N TYR A 13 -2.05 6.02 -2.45
CA TYR A 13 -1.99 5.63 -3.85
C TYR A 13 -3.30 6.03 -4.54
N GLN A 14 -3.22 6.92 -5.52
CA GLN A 14 -4.35 7.26 -6.36
C GLN A 14 -4.40 6.33 -7.58
N GLY A 15 -5.54 5.67 -7.74
CA GLY A 15 -5.87 4.80 -8.87
C GLY A 15 -6.45 5.58 -10.05
N ALA A 16 -7.22 4.89 -10.89
CA ALA A 16 -7.66 5.43 -12.18
C ALA A 16 -8.71 6.54 -12.04
N THR A 17 -9.47 6.54 -10.94
CA THR A 17 -10.51 7.54 -10.66
C THR A 17 -10.25 8.20 -9.32
N ALA A 18 -10.90 9.33 -9.06
CA ALA A 18 -10.80 9.98 -7.76
C ALA A 18 -11.24 9.07 -6.61
N ASN A 19 -12.14 8.10 -6.86
CA ASN A 19 -12.69 7.20 -5.83
C ASN A 19 -11.93 5.89 -5.70
N ASP A 20 -11.00 5.63 -6.63
CA ASP A 20 -10.10 4.49 -6.58
C ASP A 20 -8.82 4.94 -5.86
N MET A 21 -8.78 4.77 -4.55
CA MET A 21 -7.66 5.17 -3.71
C MET A 21 -7.27 4.00 -2.82
N ALA A 22 -5.96 3.80 -2.59
CA ALA A 22 -5.47 2.85 -1.62
C ALA A 22 -4.57 3.54 -0.60
N LEU A 23 -4.81 3.30 0.69
CA LEU A 23 -3.99 3.80 1.79
C LEU A 23 -3.05 2.70 2.29
N PHE A 24 -1.78 3.07 2.43
CA PHE A 24 -0.76 2.27 3.10
C PHE A 24 -0.33 2.97 4.38
N HIS A 25 -0.32 2.22 5.49
CA HIS A 25 0.17 2.70 6.78
C HIS A 25 1.43 1.94 7.17
N GLY A 26 2.58 2.63 7.16
CA GLY A 26 3.87 2.04 7.52
C GLY A 26 3.91 1.57 8.97
N ASP A 27 3.37 2.36 9.89
CA ASP A 27 3.38 2.03 11.32
C ASP A 27 2.58 0.75 11.64
N LYS A 28 1.49 0.46 10.90
CA LYS A 28 0.77 -0.82 11.06
C LYS A 28 1.63 -2.02 10.69
N HIS A 29 2.53 -1.89 9.71
CA HIS A 29 3.45 -2.95 9.33
C HIS A 29 4.61 -3.07 10.32
N LEU A 30 5.19 -1.93 10.74
CA LEU A 30 6.26 -1.89 11.75
C LEU A 30 5.81 -2.51 13.08
N ASN A 31 4.58 -2.20 13.52
CA ASN A 31 3.99 -2.75 14.75
C ASN A 31 3.74 -4.27 14.67
N ARG A 32 3.77 -4.86 13.48
CA ARG A 32 3.74 -6.32 13.27
C ARG A 32 5.14 -6.94 13.15
N GLY A 33 6.18 -6.19 13.49
CA GLY A 33 7.56 -6.65 13.50
C GLY A 33 8.24 -6.63 12.12
N ILE A 34 7.58 -6.07 11.10
CA ILE A 34 8.17 -5.90 9.77
C ILE A 34 9.20 -4.78 9.84
N LYS A 35 10.40 -5.01 9.33
CA LYS A 35 11.50 -4.04 9.34
C LYS A 35 11.58 -3.33 8.00
N CYS A 36 12.18 -2.13 7.98
CA CYS A 36 12.30 -1.33 6.76
C CYS A 36 12.93 -2.10 5.58
N LYS A 37 13.92 -2.96 5.84
CA LYS A 37 14.61 -3.78 4.83
C LYS A 37 13.75 -4.93 4.29
N ASP A 38 12.72 -5.33 5.02
CA ASP A 38 11.84 -6.42 4.59
C ASP A 38 10.94 -5.97 3.43
N CYS A 39 10.69 -4.67 3.31
CA CYS A 39 9.96 -4.07 2.18
C CYS A 39 10.92 -3.38 1.19
N HIS A 40 11.89 -2.61 1.69
CA HIS A 40 12.80 -1.85 0.85
C HIS A 40 14.02 -2.68 0.47
N ASN A 41 13.83 -3.51 -0.54
CA ASN A 41 14.82 -4.39 -1.12
C ASN A 41 14.56 -4.55 -2.62
N LYS A 42 15.49 -5.22 -3.31
CA LYS A 42 15.47 -5.42 -4.76
C LYS A 42 14.24 -6.16 -5.30
N ASP A 43 13.52 -6.89 -4.46
CA ASP A 43 12.45 -7.80 -4.89
C ASP A 43 11.04 -7.21 -4.66
N ILE A 44 10.87 -6.34 -3.65
CA ILE A 44 9.56 -5.79 -3.26
C ILE A 44 9.45 -4.30 -3.60
N PHE A 45 10.33 -3.46 -3.04
CA PHE A 45 10.43 -2.03 -3.34
C PHE A 45 11.91 -1.59 -3.40
N PRO A 46 12.53 -1.65 -4.58
CA PRO A 46 13.97 -1.35 -4.74
C PRO A 46 14.31 0.10 -4.39
N GLU A 47 13.40 1.01 -4.72
CA GLU A 47 13.55 2.44 -4.48
C GLU A 47 12.69 2.86 -3.28
N LYS A 48 13.30 3.55 -2.31
CA LYS A 48 12.59 4.21 -1.21
C LYS A 48 11.97 5.54 -1.68
N LYS A 49 11.27 5.49 -2.82
CA LYS A 49 10.71 6.65 -3.48
C LYS A 49 9.27 6.35 -3.88
N PHE A 50 8.36 7.19 -3.38
CA PHE A 50 6.95 7.07 -3.75
C PHE A 50 6.77 7.27 -5.27
N GLY A 51 5.95 6.42 -5.88
CA GLY A 51 5.69 6.46 -7.32
C GLY A 51 6.78 5.87 -8.22
N ALA A 52 7.92 5.41 -7.68
CA ALA A 52 8.97 4.76 -8.48
C ALA A 52 8.54 3.39 -9.02
N ALA A 53 7.78 2.63 -8.22
CA ALA A 53 7.22 1.35 -8.64
C ALA A 53 5.83 1.54 -9.27
N LYS A 54 5.61 0.93 -10.45
CA LYS A 54 4.27 0.83 -11.04
C LYS A 54 3.49 -0.32 -10.37
N ILE A 55 2.67 0.03 -9.39
CA ILE A 55 1.86 -0.92 -8.64
C ILE A 55 0.47 -1.00 -9.28
N THR A 56 0.02 -2.21 -9.60
CA THR A 56 -1.35 -2.48 -10.06
C THR A 56 -1.88 -3.71 -9.34
N MET A 57 -3.20 -3.86 -9.27
CA MET A 57 -3.79 -5.09 -8.70
C MET A 57 -3.34 -6.35 -9.45
N GLN A 58 -3.02 -6.25 -10.75
CA GLN A 58 -2.45 -7.36 -11.51
C GLN A 58 -1.04 -7.72 -11.03
N THR A 59 -0.14 -6.74 -10.80
CA THR A 59 1.20 -7.03 -10.28
C THR A 59 1.16 -7.54 -8.85
N ILE A 60 0.22 -7.03 -8.05
CA ILE A 60 -0.06 -7.50 -6.68
C ILE A 60 -0.55 -8.95 -6.70
N ALA A 61 -1.53 -9.29 -7.54
CA ALA A 61 -2.03 -10.66 -7.67
C ALA A 61 -0.94 -11.64 -8.16
N ALA A 62 0.02 -11.16 -8.94
CA ALA A 62 1.21 -11.90 -9.35
C ALA A 62 2.29 -12.02 -8.25
N GLY A 63 2.00 -11.60 -7.01
CA GLY A 63 2.90 -11.74 -5.86
C GLY A 63 3.94 -10.63 -5.72
N LYS A 64 3.85 -9.54 -6.48
CA LYS A 64 4.76 -8.39 -6.34
C LYS A 64 4.24 -7.38 -5.33
N HIS A 65 5.13 -6.53 -4.81
CA HIS A 65 4.79 -5.42 -3.92
C HIS A 65 3.97 -5.91 -2.71
N CYS A 66 2.75 -5.41 -2.52
CA CYS A 66 1.84 -5.82 -1.45
C CYS A 66 1.57 -7.33 -1.46
N GLY A 67 1.48 -7.93 -2.65
CA GLY A 67 1.20 -9.35 -2.86
C GLY A 67 2.33 -10.28 -2.43
N ALA A 68 3.55 -9.77 -2.21
CA ALA A 68 4.65 -10.57 -1.67
C ALA A 68 4.31 -11.12 -0.27
N CYS A 69 3.48 -10.38 0.48
CA CYS A 69 3.03 -10.76 1.82
C CYS A 69 1.52 -11.00 1.89
N HIS A 70 0.70 -10.16 1.24
CA HIS A 70 -0.76 -10.28 1.22
C HIS A 70 -1.25 -11.33 0.21
N ASN A 71 -0.79 -12.56 0.41
CA ASN A 71 -0.98 -13.72 -0.48
C ASN A 71 -1.88 -14.81 0.13
N GLY A 72 -2.51 -14.53 1.28
CA GLY A 72 -3.34 -15.50 2.00
C GLY A 72 -2.55 -16.51 2.85
N LYS A 73 -1.21 -16.50 2.78
CA LYS A 73 -0.34 -17.36 3.61
C LYS A 73 0.36 -16.56 4.70
N ARG A 74 1.06 -15.48 4.34
CA ARG A 74 1.81 -14.64 5.29
C ARG A 74 0.94 -13.55 5.93
N ALA A 75 0.06 -12.96 5.14
CA ALA A 75 -0.96 -12.02 5.57
C ALA A 75 -2.27 -12.32 4.82
N PHE A 76 -3.33 -11.59 5.14
CA PHE A 76 -4.61 -11.73 4.45
C PHE A 76 -4.44 -11.57 2.94
N SER A 77 -5.21 -12.33 2.16
CA SER A 77 -5.16 -12.26 0.69
C SER A 77 -5.63 -10.89 0.19
N VAL A 78 -5.00 -10.41 -0.88
CA VAL A 78 -5.46 -9.24 -1.66
C VAL A 78 -6.83 -9.43 -2.30
N THR A 79 -7.33 -10.66 -2.37
CA THR A 79 -8.66 -10.99 -2.87
C THR A 79 -9.70 -11.00 -1.74
N GLY A 80 -10.84 -10.32 -1.95
CA GLY A 80 -12.02 -10.41 -1.08
C GLY A 80 -12.01 -9.47 0.14
N LYS A 81 -10.95 -8.68 0.35
CA LYS A 81 -10.86 -7.67 1.42
C LYS A 81 -10.44 -6.30 0.89
N CYS A 82 -11.09 -5.85 -0.20
CA CYS A 82 -10.73 -4.63 -0.93
C CYS A 82 -10.71 -3.40 -0.02
N ASN A 83 -11.70 -3.28 0.87
CA ASN A 83 -11.88 -2.14 1.77
C ASN A 83 -10.76 -1.94 2.80
N VAL A 84 -9.92 -2.95 3.05
CA VAL A 84 -8.79 -2.83 4.00
C VAL A 84 -7.73 -1.88 3.48
N CYS A 85 -7.55 -1.84 2.16
CA CYS A 85 -6.61 -0.93 1.50
C CYS A 85 -7.35 0.21 0.79
N HIS A 86 -8.51 -0.08 0.20
CA HIS A 86 -9.32 0.85 -0.58
C HIS A 86 -10.52 1.35 0.22
N PRO A 87 -10.38 2.35 1.09
CA PRO A 87 -11.51 2.86 1.87
C PRO A 87 -12.59 3.42 0.93
N ASN A 88 -13.84 3.03 1.16
CA ASN A 88 -14.97 3.64 0.46
C ASN A 88 -15.07 5.10 0.89
N LYS A 89 -15.17 6.02 -0.06
CA LYS A 89 -15.28 7.45 0.25
C LYS A 89 -16.61 7.78 0.92
N SER A 90 -16.59 7.83 2.25
CA SER A 90 -17.42 8.72 3.07
C SER A 90 -16.83 8.74 4.50
N GLY A 91 -15.85 9.60 4.77
CA GLY A 91 -15.50 9.98 6.15
C GLY A 91 -14.02 9.97 6.54
N ASP A 92 -13.16 9.13 5.95
CA ASP A 92 -11.87 8.80 6.59
C ASP A 92 -10.62 9.40 5.91
N MET A 93 -10.76 10.42 5.05
CA MET A 93 -9.63 11.34 4.85
C MET A 93 -9.54 12.22 6.10
N ILE A 94 -9.10 11.61 7.21
CA ILE A 94 -8.44 12.35 8.26
C ILE A 94 -7.14 12.84 7.62
N ILE A 95 -7.22 14.02 7.02
CA ILE A 95 -6.07 14.92 6.98
C ILE A 95 -5.77 15.13 8.46
N TYR A 96 -4.79 14.40 9.00
CA TYR A 96 -4.13 14.85 10.20
C TYR A 96 -3.52 16.20 9.84
N ASP A 97 -3.89 17.21 10.62
CA ASP A 97 -3.35 18.57 10.60
C ASP A 97 -1.83 18.59 10.80
#